data_AF-B0WET6-F1
#
_entry.id   AF-B0WET6-F1
#
_cell.length_a   1.000
_cell.length_b   1.000
_cell.length_c   1.000
_cell.angle_alpha   90.00
_cell.angle_beta   90.00
_cell.angle_gamma   90.00
#
_symmetry.space_group_name_H-M   'P 1'
#
loop_
_entity.id
_entity.type
_entity.pdbx_description
1 polymer ?
#
loop_
_entity_poly.entity_id
_entity_poly.type
_entity_poly.pdbx_seq_one_letter_code
_entity_poly.pdbx_strand_id
1 'polypeptide(L)'
;MAVVTPMVVKAYPYHHSSEGTIDEHKLFLSRLGSQRGIEDLKLVSFFRGVDWEHIRERPAAIPVEVRSIDDTSNFDEFPDVALEIPLAAAHPTPEGEVLKDWVFINYTFRRFESLTQRGTPTKK
;
A
#
# COMPACT_ATOMS: atom_id res chain seq x y z
N MET A 1 9.10 13.03 42.21
CA MET A 1 8.93 14.21 41.32
C MET A 1 9.60 13.88 40.01
N ALA A 2 8.84 13.53 38.97
CA ALA A 2 9.39 13.26 37.64
C ALA A 2 9.29 14.55 36.82
N VAL A 3 10.44 15.08 36.43
CA VAL A 3 10.56 16.26 35.57
C VAL A 3 10.20 15.82 34.15
N VAL A 4 9.08 16.30 33.64
CA VAL A 4 8.72 16.14 32.23
C VAL A 4 9.53 17.16 31.43
N THR A 5 10.57 16.72 30.76
CA THR A 5 11.21 17.50 29.70
C THR A 5 10.33 17.45 28.45
N PRO A 6 9.80 18.58 27.95
CA PRO A 6 9.02 18.58 26.72
C PRO A 6 9.94 18.27 25.53
N MET A 7 9.58 17.25 24.74
CA MET A 7 10.19 16.99 23.44
C MET A 7 9.88 18.17 22.52
N VAL A 8 10.92 18.91 22.16
CA VAL A 8 10.89 19.87 21.06
C VAL A 8 10.77 19.06 19.77
N VAL A 9 9.56 18.99 19.21
CA VAL A 9 9.36 18.60 17.82
C VAL A 9 10.06 19.66 16.98
N LYS A 10 11.23 19.33 16.41
CA LYS A 10 11.82 20.16 15.36
C LYS A 10 10.83 20.18 14.20
N ALA A 11 10.09 21.27 14.09
CA ALA A 11 9.35 21.61 12.88
C ALA A 11 10.35 21.61 11.72
N TYR A 12 10.26 20.61 10.85
CA TYR A 12 10.86 20.71 9.53
C TYR A 12 10.22 21.92 8.84
N PRO A 13 11.00 22.84 8.27
CA PRO A 13 10.44 24.03 7.68
C PRO A 13 9.45 23.63 6.58
N TYR A 14 8.22 24.13 6.71
CA TYR A 14 7.23 24.13 5.64
C TYR A 14 7.86 24.88 4.46
N HIS A 15 8.50 24.16 3.55
CA HIS A 15 8.95 24.74 2.30
C HIS A 15 7.68 25.22 1.58
N HIS A 16 7.60 26.53 1.34
CA HIS A 16 6.62 27.09 0.41
C HIS A 16 6.62 26.23 -0.84
N SER A 17 5.45 25.65 -1.17
CA SER A 17 5.26 24.91 -2.40
C SER A 17 5.77 25.75 -3.56
N SER A 18 6.80 25.26 -4.26
CA SER A 18 7.29 25.95 -5.45
C SER A 18 6.15 26.06 -6.47
N GLU A 19 6.16 27.11 -7.28
CA GLU A 19 5.10 27.36 -8.27
C GLU A 19 4.87 26.14 -9.20
N GLY A 20 5.93 25.37 -9.50
CA GLY A 20 5.85 24.11 -10.24
C GLY A 20 5.04 23.01 -9.54
N THR A 21 5.09 22.92 -8.22
CA THR A 21 4.32 21.95 -7.42
C THR A 21 2.81 22.22 -7.52
N ILE A 22 2.41 23.49 -7.58
CA ILE A 22 0.98 23.89 -7.64
C ILE A 22 0.36 23.53 -8.99
N ASP A 23 1.11 23.66 -10.09
CA ASP A 23 0.63 23.27 -11.42
C ASP A 23 0.59 21.74 -11.62
N GLU A 24 1.45 21.01 -10.92
CA GLU A 24 1.44 19.54 -10.90
C GLU A 24 0.25 18.96 -10.14
N HIS A 25 -0.20 19.60 -9.05
CA HIS A 25 -1.46 19.24 -8.39
C HIS A 25 -2.65 19.38 -9.37
N LYS A 26 -2.67 20.39 -10.23
CA LYS A 26 -3.69 20.55 -11.28
C LYS A 26 -3.55 19.53 -12.42
N LEU A 27 -2.32 19.11 -12.74
CA LEU A 27 -2.06 18.07 -13.74
C LEU A 27 -2.42 16.66 -13.22
N PHE A 28 -2.23 16.38 -11.93
CA PHE A 28 -2.71 15.14 -11.32
C PHE A 28 -4.25 15.05 -11.34
N LEU A 29 -4.94 16.18 -11.15
CA LEU A 29 -6.38 16.30 -11.39
C LEU A 29 -6.76 16.05 -12.87
N SER A 30 -5.81 16.27 -13.80
CA SER A 30 -5.91 15.91 -15.22
C SER A 30 -5.24 14.54 -15.49
N ARG A 31 -5.74 13.48 -14.84
CA ARG A 31 -5.43 12.04 -15.03
C ARG A 31 -4.10 11.71 -15.75
N LEU A 32 -2.99 12.06 -15.11
CA LEU A 32 -1.65 11.62 -15.50
C LEU A 32 -1.58 10.09 -15.65
N GLY A 33 -0.88 9.63 -16.69
CA GLY A 33 -0.70 8.20 -16.99
C GLY A 33 -1.89 7.51 -17.65
N SER A 34 -2.92 8.25 -18.06
CA SER A 34 -4.07 7.68 -18.77
C SER A 34 -3.79 7.29 -20.23
N GLN A 35 -2.82 7.93 -20.89
CA GLN A 35 -2.53 7.69 -22.30
C GLN A 35 -1.32 6.77 -22.52
N ARG A 36 -0.21 7.00 -21.80
CA ARG A 36 1.04 6.22 -21.97
C ARG A 36 1.56 5.63 -20.66
N GLY A 37 0.73 5.61 -19.62
CA GLY A 37 1.10 5.04 -18.32
C GLY A 37 2.26 5.79 -17.66
N ILE A 38 3.27 5.06 -17.20
CA ILE A 38 4.40 5.64 -16.47
C ILE A 38 5.24 6.61 -17.32
N GLU A 39 5.24 6.47 -18.64
CA GLU A 39 6.00 7.36 -19.51
C GLU A 39 5.49 8.81 -19.44
N ASP A 40 4.20 9.02 -19.18
CA ASP A 40 3.65 10.36 -18.96
C ASP A 40 4.20 10.97 -17.65
N LEU A 41 4.41 10.15 -16.60
CA LEU A 41 4.92 10.62 -15.32
C LEU A 41 6.40 11.02 -15.41
N LYS A 42 7.21 10.27 -16.16
CA LYS A 42 8.65 10.56 -16.35
C LYS A 42 8.90 11.92 -17.01
N LEU A 43 7.92 12.45 -17.77
CA LEU A 43 8.01 13.73 -18.48
C LEU A 43 7.66 14.93 -17.60
N VAL A 44 7.05 14.73 -16.42
CA VAL A 44 6.65 15.81 -15.52
C VAL A 44 7.87 16.40 -14.82
N SER A 45 7.96 17.73 -14.77
CA SER A 45 9.08 18.46 -14.17
C SER A 45 9.37 18.06 -12.72
N PHE A 46 8.34 17.74 -11.93
CA PHE A 46 8.47 17.21 -10.56
C PHE A 46 9.49 16.08 -10.44
N PHE A 47 9.44 15.13 -11.37
CA PHE A 47 10.24 13.92 -11.34
C PHE A 47 11.56 14.07 -12.12
N ARG A 48 11.92 15.31 -12.51
CA ARG A 48 13.20 15.57 -13.18
C ARG A 48 14.35 15.13 -12.27
N GLY A 49 15.24 14.32 -12.83
CA GLY A 49 16.42 13.81 -12.12
C GLY A 49 16.14 12.58 -11.25
N VAL A 50 14.91 12.05 -11.25
CA VAL A 50 14.63 10.73 -10.69
C VAL A 50 15.26 9.67 -11.58
N ASP A 51 16.18 8.90 -11.02
CA ASP A 51 16.70 7.68 -11.65
C ASP A 51 15.68 6.55 -11.44
N TRP A 52 14.84 6.31 -12.44
CA TRP A 52 13.79 5.31 -12.40
C TRP A 52 14.31 3.87 -12.49
N GLU A 53 15.51 3.66 -13.03
CA GLU A 53 16.11 2.33 -13.18
C GLU A 53 16.68 1.85 -11.83
N HIS A 54 17.35 2.74 -11.11
CA HIS A 54 18.03 2.41 -9.84
C HIS A 54 17.31 2.96 -8.60
N ILE A 55 16.05 3.39 -8.72
CA ILE A 55 15.32 4.02 -7.61
C ILE A 55 15.26 3.13 -6.34
N ARG A 56 15.28 1.80 -6.51
CA ARG A 56 15.23 0.84 -5.40
C ARG A 56 16.58 0.60 -4.72
N GLU A 57 17.69 1.00 -5.35
CA GLU A 57 19.05 0.85 -4.81
C GLU A 57 19.42 2.04 -3.92
N ARG A 58 18.72 3.16 -4.08
CA ARG A 58 18.88 4.33 -3.24
C ARG A 58 18.28 4.07 -1.85
N PRO A 59 18.93 4.57 -0.78
CA PRO A 59 18.33 4.52 0.55
C PRO A 59 17.00 5.27 0.56
N ALA A 60 16.00 4.71 1.24
CA ALA A 60 14.71 5.35 1.43
C ALA A 60 14.89 6.70 2.14
N ALA A 61 14.12 7.71 1.72
CA ALA A 61 14.18 9.03 2.33
C ALA A 61 13.81 9.02 3.82
N ILE A 62 12.93 8.11 4.22
CA ILE A 62 12.51 7.90 5.60
C ILE A 62 12.81 6.43 5.94
N PRO A 63 13.82 6.16 6.78
CA PRO A 63 14.06 4.82 7.28
C PRO A 63 13.00 4.44 8.31
N VAL A 64 12.62 3.16 8.34
CA VAL A 64 11.70 2.59 9.33
C VAL A 64 12.51 1.92 10.43
N GLU A 65 12.23 2.24 11.68
CA GLU A 65 12.81 1.55 12.83
C GLU A 65 11.96 0.33 13.18
N VAL A 66 12.60 -0.84 13.31
CA VAL A 66 11.95 -2.12 13.64
C VAL A 66 12.71 -2.76 14.79
N ARG A 67 12.01 -3.04 15.89
CA ARG A 67 12.60 -3.55 17.15
C ARG A 67 12.75 -5.07 17.16
N SER A 68 11.82 -5.78 16.52
CA SER A 68 11.77 -7.25 16.45
C SER A 68 10.94 -7.72 15.25
N ILE A 69 10.94 -9.03 14.97
CA ILE A 69 10.18 -9.61 13.84
C ILE A 69 8.65 -9.47 13.99
N ASP A 70 8.19 -9.36 15.23
CA ASP A 70 6.80 -9.21 15.65
C ASP A 70 6.44 -7.78 16.05
N ASP A 71 7.31 -6.80 15.76
CA ASP A 71 7.08 -5.39 16.10
C ASP A 71 5.91 -4.80 15.28
N THR A 72 4.83 -4.44 15.97
CA THR A 72 3.65 -3.78 15.39
C THR A 72 3.59 -2.28 15.64
N SER A 73 4.64 -1.66 16.21
CA SER A 73 4.60 -0.25 16.65
C SER A 73 4.51 0.80 15.53
N ASN A 74 4.76 0.39 14.28
CA ASN A 74 4.58 1.24 13.09
C ASN A 74 3.14 1.20 12.54
N PHE A 75 2.21 0.54 13.25
CA PHE A 75 0.79 0.46 12.90
C PHE A 75 -0.06 1.13 13.98
N ASP A 76 -1.21 1.69 13.58
CA ASP A 76 -2.19 2.23 14.51
C ASP A 76 -2.94 1.10 15.22
N GLU A 77 -3.19 1.27 16.52
CA GLU A 77 -4.11 0.42 17.28
C GLU A 77 -5.54 0.97 17.14
N PHE A 78 -6.44 0.14 16.63
CA PHE A 78 -7.85 0.46 16.57
C PHE A 78 -8.58 -0.25 17.72
N PRO A 79 -9.57 0.40 18.35
CA PRO A 79 -10.40 -0.28 19.34
C PRO A 79 -11.19 -1.41 18.67
N ASP A 80 -11.53 -2.44 19.46
CA ASP A 80 -12.45 -3.48 19.02
C ASP A 80 -13.80 -2.85 18.66
N VAL A 81 -14.13 -2.84 17.38
CA VAL A 81 -15.47 -2.51 16.92
C VAL A 81 -16.27 -3.81 16.93
N ALA A 82 -17.45 -3.79 17.55
CA ALA A 82 -18.42 -4.87 17.40
C ALA A 82 -18.84 -4.94 15.93
N LEU A 83 -18.12 -5.73 15.14
CA LEU A 83 -18.57 -6.13 13.83
C LEU A 83 -19.70 -7.13 14.08
N GLU A 84 -20.92 -6.61 14.14
CA GLU A 84 -22.12 -7.41 13.92
C GLU A 84 -22.11 -7.85 12.44
N ILE A 85 -21.16 -8.72 12.10
CA ILE A 85 -21.31 -9.57 10.92
C ILE A 85 -22.57 -10.34 11.25
N PRO A 86 -23.68 -10.16 10.49
CA PRO A 86 -24.83 -11.03 10.68
C PRO A 86 -24.26 -12.42 10.48
N LEU A 87 -24.15 -13.18 11.57
CA LEU A 87 -23.65 -14.54 11.54
C LEU A 87 -24.48 -15.17 10.45
N ALA A 88 -23.88 -15.40 9.27
CA ALA A 88 -24.59 -15.91 8.12
C ALA A 88 -25.28 -17.14 8.64
N ALA A 89 -26.61 -17.04 8.80
CA ALA A 89 -27.32 -17.90 9.72
C ALA A 89 -26.98 -19.32 9.32
N ALA A 90 -26.30 -20.02 10.23
CA ALA A 90 -26.08 -21.45 10.12
C ALA A 90 -27.46 -22.11 10.29
N HIS A 91 -28.32 -21.94 9.28
CA HIS A 91 -29.37 -22.87 9.01
C HIS A 91 -28.67 -24.04 8.33
N PRO A 92 -28.56 -25.21 8.97
CA PRO A 92 -28.08 -26.41 8.30
C PRO A 92 -29.19 -26.86 7.34
N THR A 93 -29.30 -26.19 6.19
CA THR A 93 -29.91 -26.80 5.02
C THR A 93 -28.81 -27.59 4.30
N PRO A 94 -29.09 -28.81 3.80
CA PRO A 94 -28.09 -29.62 3.08
C PRO A 94 -27.43 -28.90 1.90
N GLU A 95 -28.11 -27.89 1.34
CA GLU A 95 -27.62 -27.02 0.26
C GLU A 95 -26.65 -25.90 0.71
N GLY A 96 -26.67 -25.50 1.99
CA GLY A 96 -25.93 -24.34 2.51
C GLY A 96 -24.44 -24.60 2.75
N GLU A 97 -24.06 -25.83 3.10
CA GLU A 97 -22.66 -26.22 3.27
C GLU A 97 -21.93 -26.21 1.93
N VAL A 98 -22.57 -26.73 0.88
CA VAL A 98 -22.02 -26.74 -0.48
C VAL A 98 -21.79 -25.31 -0.97
N LEU A 99 -22.78 -24.42 -0.87
CA LEU A 99 -22.68 -23.01 -1.32
C LEU A 99 -21.55 -22.24 -0.62
N LYS A 100 -21.32 -22.53 0.67
CA LYS A 100 -20.26 -21.91 1.48
C LYS A 100 -18.87 -22.25 0.98
N ASP A 101 -18.64 -23.44 0.43
CA ASP A 101 -17.31 -23.82 -0.05
C ASP A 101 -17.00 -23.24 -1.44
N TRP A 102 -18.03 -23.00 -2.28
CA TRP A 102 -17.85 -22.38 -3.60
C TRP A 102 -17.26 -20.97 -3.54
N VAL A 103 -17.61 -20.18 -2.51
CA VAL A 103 -17.10 -18.81 -2.38
C VAL A 103 -15.60 -18.73 -2.03
N PHE A 104 -14.99 -19.86 -1.67
CA PHE A 104 -13.55 -19.95 -1.37
C PHE A 104 -12.73 -20.62 -2.47
N ILE A 105 -13.34 -20.95 -3.63
CA ILE A 105 -12.59 -21.50 -4.78
C ILE A 105 -11.53 -20.49 -5.24
N ASN A 106 -10.29 -20.97 -5.46
CA ASN A 106 -9.10 -20.19 -5.80
C ASN A 106 -8.58 -19.25 -4.69
N TYR A 107 -9.11 -19.32 -3.47
CA TYR A 107 -8.61 -18.53 -2.35
C TYR A 107 -7.21 -18.97 -1.90
N THR A 108 -6.95 -20.29 -1.90
CA THR A 108 -5.67 -20.84 -1.44
C THR A 108 -4.55 -20.49 -2.41
N PHE A 109 -3.61 -19.66 -1.94
CA PHE A 109 -2.39 -19.32 -2.65
C PHE A 109 -1.17 -19.94 -1.96
N ARG A 110 -0.34 -20.65 -2.72
CA ARG A 110 0.96 -21.18 -2.26
C ARG A 110 2.09 -20.68 -3.15
N ARG A 111 2.96 -19.81 -2.62
CA ARG A 111 4.14 -19.36 -3.37
C ARG A 111 4.99 -20.60 -3.73
N PHE A 112 5.45 -20.65 -4.99
CA PHE A 112 6.33 -21.71 -5.55
C PHE A 112 5.67 -23.03 -5.96
N GLU A 113 4.35 -23.12 -5.99
CA GLU A 113 3.67 -24.23 -6.63
C GLU A 113 3.37 -23.88 -8.10
N SER A 114 3.73 -24.77 -9.03
CA SER A 114 3.57 -24.56 -10.47
C SER A 114 2.11 -24.42 -10.92
N LEU A 115 1.16 -24.77 -10.03
CA LEU A 115 -0.28 -24.62 -10.22
C LEU A 115 -0.81 -23.25 -9.77
N THR A 116 -0.01 -22.43 -9.09
CA THR A 116 -0.43 -21.05 -8.84
C THR A 116 -0.39 -20.27 -10.14
N GLN A 117 -1.51 -19.61 -10.47
CA GLN A 117 -1.77 -18.92 -11.73
C GLN A 117 -0.84 -17.69 -11.91
N ARG A 118 0.46 -17.92 -12.10
CA ARG A 118 1.48 -16.91 -12.37
C ARG A 118 1.90 -16.99 -13.83
N GLY A 119 1.02 -16.53 -14.72
CA GLY A 119 1.33 -16.23 -16.11
C GLY A 119 1.69 -17.46 -16.96
N THR A 120 1.22 -17.48 -18.20
CA THR A 120 1.67 -18.46 -19.20
C THR A 120 3.19 -18.30 -19.40
N PRO A 121 3.99 -19.36 -19.26
CA PRO A 121 5.38 -19.32 -19.70
C PRO A 121 5.36 -19.08 -21.21
N THR A 122 5.84 -17.92 -21.66
CA THR A 122 6.05 -17.65 -23.08
C THR A 122 7.09 -18.63 -23.59
N LYS A 123 6.66 -19.53 -24.47
CA LYS A 123 7.52 -20.51 -25.12
C LYS A 123 8.48 -19.76 -26.04
N LYS A 124 9.78 -19.83 -25.76
CA LYS A 124 10.84 -19.46 -26.70
C LYS A 124 10.93 -20.51 -27.82
#